data_AF-A0A6Q2XJG3-F1
#
_entry.id   AF-A0A6Q2XJG3-F1
#
_cell.length_a   1.000
_cell.length_b   1.000
_cell.length_c   1.000
_cell.angle_alpha   90.00
_cell.angle_beta   90.00
_cell.angle_gamma   90.00
#
_symmetry.space_group_name_H-M   'P 1'
#
loop_
_entity.id
_entity.type
_entity.pdbx_description
1 polymer ?
#
loop_
_entity_poly.entity_id
_entity_poly.type
_entity_poly.pdbx_seq_one_letter_code
_entity_poly.pdbx_strand_id
1 'polypeptide(L)'
;MKTVLMVAEKPSLAQSIAKILSKGSCSSRKGLNGACSVHEYMGTFSGQSMRFKMTSVCGHVMSLDFIGKYNNWDKVDPAELFSKAPTEKKEANPKLNMVKFLQVEAKGCDYVVLWLDCDKEGENICFEVLDAIEPVMTRPYGGEKTVYRAKFSSITDTDIWAAMSKLGEPNRNEALSVDARQELDLRIGCAFTRFQTKYFQGKYGNLDSSLISFGPCQTPTLGFCVERHDKIQSFKPETYWVIQAKVFKGKDSPLTLDWDRVRVFDREVGQMFVNITKTSKEAKVESVSKKEKAKQRPLALNTVEMLRVASSSLGMGPQHTMQIAERLYTQGYISYPRTETNHYHDNFDLKGTLKQQANNPFWAQEVKALLSEGLNRPRKGADAGDHPPITPMRAASEGELGGDGWRLYEYIVRHFIATVSQDCKYLQTTISFSIASEGFSCSGKTLISPGEDTTPLSDVVIP
;
A
#
# COMPACT_ATOMS: atom_id res chain seq x y z
N MET A 1 -30.33 -24.10 -20.83
CA MET A 1 -29.74 -22.75 -20.89
C MET A 1 -28.45 -22.79 -20.12
N LYS A 2 -27.33 -22.36 -20.71
CA LYS A 2 -26.02 -22.47 -20.08
C LYS A 2 -25.90 -21.52 -18.88
N THR A 3 -25.08 -21.91 -17.90
CA THR A 3 -24.83 -21.17 -16.66
C THR A 3 -23.34 -20.83 -16.52
N VAL A 4 -23.05 -19.57 -16.23
CA VAL A 4 -21.69 -19.06 -15.94
C VAL A 4 -21.56 -18.84 -14.45
N LEU A 5 -20.71 -19.62 -13.79
CA LEU A 5 -20.30 -19.37 -12.41
C LEU A 5 -19.30 -18.22 -12.40
N MET A 6 -19.43 -17.31 -11.44
CA MET A 6 -18.46 -16.25 -11.22
C MET A 6 -18.07 -16.22 -9.75
N VAL A 7 -16.77 -16.16 -9.45
CA VAL A 7 -16.26 -16.27 -8.09
C VAL A 7 -15.33 -15.10 -7.77
N ALA A 8 -15.72 -14.27 -6.81
CA ALA A 8 -14.88 -13.19 -6.26
C ALA A 8 -14.19 -13.61 -4.95
N GLU A 9 -13.23 -12.82 -4.48
CA GLU A 9 -12.44 -13.18 -3.30
C GLU A 9 -13.18 -12.99 -1.96
N LYS A 10 -14.11 -12.04 -1.89
CA LYS A 10 -14.84 -11.67 -0.66
C LYS A 10 -16.33 -11.45 -0.94
N PRO A 11 -17.24 -11.68 0.03
CA PRO A 11 -18.68 -11.55 -0.19
C PRO A 11 -19.13 -10.15 -0.67
N SER A 12 -18.52 -9.11 -0.11
CA SER A 12 -18.78 -7.72 -0.51
C SER A 12 -18.33 -7.41 -1.93
N LEU A 13 -17.23 -8.00 -2.41
CA LEU A 13 -16.78 -7.86 -3.80
C LEU A 13 -17.77 -8.52 -4.76
N ALA A 14 -18.17 -9.77 -4.47
CA ALA A 14 -19.17 -10.46 -5.29
C ALA A 14 -20.48 -9.67 -5.42
N GLN A 15 -20.96 -9.10 -4.31
CA GLN A 15 -22.16 -8.28 -4.31
C GLN A 15 -22.00 -7.03 -5.19
N SER A 16 -20.90 -6.28 -5.03
CA SER A 16 -20.63 -5.06 -5.80
C SER A 16 -20.49 -5.35 -7.30
N ILE A 17 -19.72 -6.38 -7.67
CA ILE A 17 -19.51 -6.77 -9.07
C ILE A 17 -20.83 -7.26 -9.68
N ALA A 18 -21.59 -8.10 -8.98
CA ALA A 18 -22.90 -8.57 -9.45
C ALA A 18 -23.86 -7.39 -9.67
N LYS A 19 -23.88 -6.40 -8.77
CA LYS A 19 -24.73 -5.21 -8.90
C LYS A 19 -24.38 -4.41 -10.16
N ILE A 20 -23.09 -4.20 -10.44
CA ILE A 20 -22.62 -3.50 -11.64
C ILE A 20 -23.01 -4.27 -12.91
N LEU A 21 -22.64 -5.54 -13.01
CA LEU A 21 -22.84 -6.34 -14.22
C LEU A 21 -24.33 -6.64 -14.50
N SER A 22 -25.15 -6.75 -13.46
CA SER A 22 -26.60 -6.92 -13.60
C SER A 22 -27.35 -5.59 -13.76
N LYS A 23 -26.67 -4.44 -13.69
CA LYS A 23 -27.31 -3.11 -13.63
C LYS A 23 -28.39 -3.03 -12.53
N GLY A 24 -28.13 -3.68 -11.40
CA GLY A 24 -29.04 -3.77 -10.26
C GLY A 24 -30.16 -4.80 -10.36
N SER A 25 -30.22 -5.60 -11.43
CA SER A 25 -31.30 -6.59 -11.65
C SER A 25 -31.04 -7.97 -11.03
N CYS A 26 -29.95 -8.16 -10.28
CA CYS A 26 -29.63 -9.46 -9.69
C CYS A 26 -30.58 -9.85 -8.54
N SER A 27 -30.97 -11.12 -8.51
CA SER A 27 -31.60 -11.76 -7.36
C SER A 27 -30.54 -12.37 -6.45
N SER A 28 -30.67 -12.21 -5.14
CA SER A 28 -29.66 -12.69 -4.18
C SER A 28 -30.27 -13.70 -3.20
N ARG A 29 -29.53 -14.78 -2.92
CA ARG A 29 -29.87 -15.75 -1.86
C ARG A 29 -28.66 -16.06 -1.01
N LYS A 30 -28.89 -16.57 0.20
CA LYS A 30 -27.82 -17.08 1.06
C LYS A 30 -27.31 -18.44 0.57
N GLY A 31 -26.00 -18.61 0.63
CA GLY A 31 -25.33 -19.90 0.41
C GLY A 31 -25.43 -20.81 1.63
N LEU A 32 -25.08 -22.09 1.45
CA LEU A 32 -25.20 -23.10 2.50
C LEU A 32 -24.33 -22.84 3.74
N ASN A 33 -23.29 -22.02 3.63
CA ASN A 33 -22.38 -21.67 4.72
C ASN A 33 -22.79 -20.41 5.50
N GLY A 34 -23.87 -19.72 5.10
CA GLY A 34 -24.36 -18.49 5.72
C GLY A 34 -23.51 -17.23 5.49
N ALA A 35 -22.20 -17.38 5.32
CA ALA A 35 -21.25 -16.31 5.08
C ALA A 35 -21.34 -15.78 3.63
N CYS A 36 -21.32 -16.67 2.64
CA CYS A 36 -21.39 -16.31 1.24
C CYS A 36 -22.84 -16.19 0.76
N SER A 37 -23.07 -15.26 -0.16
CA SER A 37 -24.32 -15.12 -0.91
C SER A 37 -24.12 -15.52 -2.36
N VAL A 38 -25.21 -15.86 -3.05
CA VAL A 38 -25.23 -16.15 -4.48
C VAL A 38 -26.13 -15.14 -5.15
N HIS A 39 -25.61 -14.46 -6.18
CA HIS A 39 -26.25 -13.41 -6.94
C HIS A 39 -26.50 -13.90 -8.36
N GLU A 40 -27.76 -14.07 -8.74
CA GLU A 40 -28.18 -14.69 -9.99
C GLU A 40 -28.88 -13.66 -10.88
N TYR A 41 -28.56 -13.67 -12.18
CA TYR A 41 -29.18 -12.80 -13.18
C TYR A 41 -29.02 -13.36 -14.59
N MET A 42 -29.74 -12.77 -15.54
CA MET A 42 -29.64 -13.09 -16.96
C MET A 42 -28.71 -12.10 -17.66
N GLY A 43 -27.90 -12.57 -18.60
CA GLY A 43 -27.07 -11.69 -19.42
C GLY A 43 -26.50 -12.39 -20.64
N THR A 44 -25.66 -11.68 -21.38
CA THR A 44 -25.03 -12.21 -22.60
C THR A 44 -23.59 -12.60 -22.30
N PHE A 45 -23.20 -13.81 -22.69
CA PHE A 45 -21.82 -14.31 -22.65
C PHE A 45 -21.50 -14.96 -24.00
N SER A 46 -20.41 -14.54 -24.65
CA SER A 46 -20.01 -15.07 -25.96
C SER A 46 -21.14 -15.04 -27.01
N GLY A 47 -21.93 -13.97 -27.03
CA GLY A 47 -23.07 -13.78 -27.95
C GLY A 47 -24.32 -14.59 -27.63
N GLN A 48 -24.35 -15.35 -26.54
CA GLN A 48 -25.50 -16.18 -26.13
C GLN A 48 -26.11 -15.69 -24.82
N SER A 49 -27.43 -15.83 -24.69
CA SER A 49 -28.12 -15.58 -23.42
C SER A 49 -27.82 -16.69 -22.43
N MET A 50 -27.27 -16.33 -21.27
CA MET A 50 -26.84 -17.25 -20.23
C MET A 50 -27.33 -16.81 -18.84
N ARG A 51 -27.41 -17.77 -17.92
CA ARG A 51 -27.60 -17.47 -16.50
C ARG A 51 -26.25 -17.17 -15.88
N PHE A 52 -26.10 -16.00 -15.28
CA PHE A 52 -24.95 -15.68 -14.44
C PHE A 52 -25.23 -16.04 -12.98
N LYS A 53 -24.22 -16.61 -12.33
CA LYS A 53 -24.26 -17.00 -10.92
C LYS A 53 -23.00 -16.50 -10.24
N MET A 54 -23.05 -15.30 -9.68
CA MET A 54 -21.93 -14.69 -8.96
C MET A 54 -21.96 -15.07 -7.50
N THR A 55 -20.81 -15.49 -6.97
CA THR A 55 -20.60 -15.74 -5.54
C THR A 55 -19.15 -15.42 -5.17
N SER A 56 -18.74 -15.77 -3.95
CA SER A 56 -17.38 -15.53 -3.48
C SER A 56 -16.84 -16.66 -2.61
N VAL A 57 -15.54 -16.60 -2.40
CA VAL A 57 -14.87 -17.19 -1.24
C VAL A 57 -14.76 -16.15 -0.10
N CYS A 58 -13.93 -16.42 0.90
CA CYS A 58 -13.65 -15.53 2.03
C CYS A 58 -12.12 -15.39 2.21
N GLY A 59 -11.41 -14.96 1.17
CA GLY A 59 -9.95 -15.07 1.05
C GLY A 59 -9.52 -16.49 0.67
N HIS A 60 -8.31 -16.89 1.08
CA HIS A 60 -7.80 -18.24 0.85
C HIS A 60 -8.79 -19.33 1.29
N VAL A 61 -9.08 -20.26 0.38
CA VAL A 61 -9.87 -21.45 0.64
C VAL A 61 -9.02 -22.47 1.38
N MET A 62 -7.74 -22.55 1.03
CA MET A 62 -6.79 -23.52 1.56
C MET A 62 -5.68 -22.87 2.38
N SER A 63 -5.08 -23.68 3.24
CA SER A 63 -3.86 -23.39 3.99
C SER A 63 -2.94 -24.61 3.90
N LEU A 64 -1.64 -24.38 3.75
CA LEU A 64 -0.65 -25.46 3.66
C LEU A 64 -0.25 -25.90 5.07
N ASP A 65 -0.25 -27.21 5.29
CA ASP A 65 0.13 -27.81 6.58
C ASP A 65 0.85 -29.14 6.38
N PHE A 66 1.51 -29.65 7.42
CA PHE A 66 2.09 -30.99 7.36
C PHE A 66 1.01 -32.08 7.55
N ILE A 67 1.33 -33.28 7.09
CA ILE A 67 0.41 -34.43 7.18
C ILE A 67 0.66 -35.22 8.47
N GLY A 68 -0.43 -35.55 9.17
CA GLY A 68 -0.45 -36.55 10.25
C GLY A 68 0.52 -36.25 11.39
N LYS A 69 1.47 -37.16 11.65
CA LYS A 69 2.38 -37.10 12.80
C LYS A 69 3.27 -35.84 12.81
N TYR A 70 3.54 -35.26 11.64
CA TYR A 70 4.39 -34.07 11.50
C TYR A 70 3.75 -32.78 12.05
N ASN A 71 2.48 -32.81 12.46
CA ASN A 71 1.84 -31.71 13.18
C ASN A 71 2.11 -31.73 14.69
N ASN A 72 2.63 -32.84 15.23
CA ASN A 72 2.95 -32.93 16.64
C ASN A 72 4.42 -32.50 16.88
N TRP A 73 4.62 -31.50 17.73
CA TRP A 73 5.92 -30.88 17.98
C TRP A 73 6.88 -31.80 18.76
N ASP A 74 6.36 -32.75 19.54
CA ASP A 74 7.15 -33.61 20.40
C ASP A 74 7.65 -34.89 19.69
N LYS A 75 6.95 -35.29 18.63
CA LYS A 75 7.07 -36.64 18.04
C LYS A 75 7.95 -36.72 16.80
N VAL A 76 8.47 -35.60 16.30
CA VAL A 76 9.27 -35.57 15.06
C VAL A 76 10.56 -34.79 15.25
N ASP A 77 11.62 -35.23 14.57
CA ASP A 77 12.85 -34.46 14.44
C ASP A 77 12.59 -33.27 13.50
N PRO A 78 12.80 -32.02 13.96
CA PRO A 78 12.60 -30.83 13.13
C PRO A 78 13.36 -30.84 11.81
N ALA A 79 14.50 -31.54 11.71
CA ALA A 79 15.26 -31.66 10.45
C ALA A 79 14.47 -32.41 9.36
N GLU A 80 13.54 -33.30 9.75
CA GLU A 80 12.70 -34.03 8.79
C GLU A 80 11.71 -33.12 8.06
N LEU A 81 11.39 -31.94 8.63
CA LEU A 81 10.43 -30.99 8.06
C LEU A 81 10.90 -30.35 6.76
N PHE A 82 12.20 -30.38 6.45
CA PHE A 82 12.73 -29.83 5.20
C PHE A 82 12.39 -30.67 3.97
N SER A 83 12.44 -32.01 4.08
CA SER A 83 12.35 -32.87 2.89
C SER A 83 11.58 -34.18 3.09
N LYS A 84 11.50 -34.72 4.31
CA LYS A 84 10.79 -35.99 4.56
C LYS A 84 9.32 -35.79 4.88
N ALA A 85 8.96 -34.67 5.50
CA ALA A 85 7.59 -34.38 5.89
C ALA A 85 6.76 -33.97 4.65
N PRO A 86 5.75 -34.76 4.25
CA PRO A 86 4.84 -34.34 3.20
C PRO A 86 3.93 -33.22 3.72
N THR A 87 3.50 -32.36 2.80
CA THR A 87 2.58 -31.25 3.03
C THR A 87 1.28 -31.49 2.28
N GLU A 88 0.18 -30.97 2.81
CA GLU A 88 -1.13 -30.99 2.16
C GLU A 88 -1.84 -29.65 2.35
N LYS A 89 -2.71 -29.31 1.40
CA LYS A 89 -3.63 -28.18 1.52
C LYS A 89 -4.86 -28.62 2.31
N LYS A 90 -5.17 -27.90 3.38
CA LYS A 90 -6.37 -28.07 4.21
C LYS A 90 -7.22 -26.82 4.15
N GLU A 91 -8.54 -26.94 4.31
CA GLU A 91 -9.41 -25.76 4.37
C GLU A 91 -8.91 -24.77 5.43
N ALA A 92 -8.66 -23.52 5.03
CA ALA A 92 -8.14 -22.47 5.92
C ALA A 92 -9.09 -22.17 7.08
N ASN A 93 -10.40 -22.31 6.84
CA ASN A 93 -11.42 -22.23 7.86
C ASN A 93 -12.47 -23.34 7.68
N PRO A 94 -12.26 -24.52 8.31
CA PRO A 94 -13.14 -25.69 8.14
C PRO A 94 -14.60 -25.42 8.54
N LYS A 95 -14.88 -24.41 9.37
CA LYS A 95 -16.25 -24.06 9.77
C LYS A 95 -17.07 -23.50 8.61
N LEU A 96 -16.41 -22.90 7.60
CA LEU A 96 -17.09 -22.35 6.43
C LEU A 96 -17.45 -23.41 5.39
N ASN A 97 -16.87 -24.62 5.46
CA ASN A 97 -17.05 -25.69 4.48
C ASN A 97 -16.95 -25.17 3.04
N MET A 98 -15.88 -24.42 2.76
CA MET A 98 -15.80 -23.57 1.57
C MET A 98 -15.73 -24.41 0.29
N VAL A 99 -15.02 -25.55 0.32
CA VAL A 99 -14.94 -26.48 -0.81
C VAL A 99 -16.32 -27.04 -1.13
N LYS A 100 -17.05 -27.48 -0.12
CA LYS A 100 -18.42 -28.01 -0.29
C LYS A 100 -19.36 -26.95 -0.84
N PHE A 101 -19.25 -25.70 -0.35
CA PHE A 101 -20.03 -24.59 -0.87
C PHE A 101 -19.76 -24.35 -2.36
N LEU A 102 -18.50 -24.25 -2.77
CA LEU A 102 -18.10 -24.09 -4.16
C LEU A 102 -18.61 -25.24 -5.03
N GLN A 103 -18.47 -26.49 -4.58
CA GLN A 103 -18.95 -27.67 -5.31
C GLN A 103 -20.46 -27.65 -5.54
N VAL A 104 -21.24 -27.30 -4.51
CA VAL A 104 -22.70 -27.20 -4.62
C VAL A 104 -23.09 -26.12 -5.61
N GLU A 105 -22.44 -24.96 -5.56
CA GLU A 105 -22.80 -23.84 -6.42
C GLU A 105 -22.29 -23.99 -7.86
N ALA A 106 -21.19 -24.71 -8.07
CA ALA A 106 -20.62 -25.00 -9.38
C ALA A 106 -21.31 -26.16 -10.11
N LYS A 107 -21.99 -27.05 -9.39
CA LYS A 107 -22.63 -28.23 -9.99
C LYS A 107 -23.55 -27.86 -11.15
N GLY A 108 -23.23 -28.36 -12.34
CA GLY A 108 -23.99 -28.11 -13.57
C GLY A 108 -23.77 -26.73 -14.21
N CYS A 109 -22.77 -25.96 -13.77
CA CYS A 109 -22.33 -24.76 -14.49
C CYS A 109 -21.44 -25.15 -15.68
N ASP A 110 -21.54 -24.40 -16.78
CA ASP A 110 -20.86 -24.67 -18.05
C ASP A 110 -19.55 -23.88 -18.19
N TYR A 111 -19.51 -22.68 -17.61
CA TYR A 111 -18.36 -21.77 -17.65
C TYR A 111 -18.03 -21.24 -16.27
N VAL A 112 -16.78 -20.83 -16.05
CA VAL A 112 -16.37 -20.07 -14.87
C VAL A 112 -15.60 -18.81 -15.26
N VAL A 113 -15.93 -17.69 -14.60
CA VAL A 113 -15.16 -16.44 -14.66
C VAL A 113 -14.64 -16.10 -13.27
N LEU A 114 -13.32 -16.00 -13.13
CA LEU A 114 -12.61 -15.73 -11.89
C LEU A 114 -12.48 -14.21 -11.69
N TRP A 115 -13.04 -13.72 -10.59
CA TRP A 115 -13.12 -12.30 -10.18
C TRP A 115 -12.38 -12.05 -8.85
N LEU A 116 -11.36 -12.86 -8.56
CA LEU A 116 -10.52 -12.67 -7.37
C LEU A 116 -9.65 -11.41 -7.52
N ASP A 117 -9.10 -10.89 -6.43
CA ASP A 117 -8.27 -9.69 -6.52
C ASP A 117 -7.04 -9.98 -7.42
N CYS A 118 -6.51 -8.94 -8.06
CA CYS A 118 -5.59 -9.09 -9.19
C CYS A 118 -4.11 -9.04 -8.81
N ASP A 119 -3.76 -9.60 -7.64
CA ASP A 119 -2.39 -9.86 -7.22
C ASP A 119 -2.05 -11.36 -7.26
N LYS A 120 -0.82 -11.70 -6.84
CA LYS A 120 -0.34 -13.09 -6.84
C LYS A 120 -1.14 -13.98 -5.89
N GLU A 121 -1.59 -13.46 -4.75
CA GLU A 121 -2.40 -14.23 -3.79
C GLU A 121 -3.77 -14.54 -4.41
N GLY A 122 -4.43 -13.56 -5.03
CA GLY A 122 -5.67 -13.77 -5.77
C GLY A 122 -5.54 -14.75 -6.94
N GLU A 123 -4.41 -14.76 -7.66
CA GLU A 123 -4.11 -15.80 -8.65
C GLU A 123 -3.93 -17.18 -8.01
N ASN A 124 -3.32 -17.29 -6.83
CA ASN A 124 -3.24 -18.57 -6.12
C ASN A 124 -4.63 -19.09 -5.74
N ILE A 125 -5.48 -18.23 -5.19
CA ILE A 125 -6.85 -18.58 -4.82
C ILE A 125 -7.70 -18.94 -6.07
N CYS A 126 -7.40 -18.37 -7.24
CA CYS A 126 -8.03 -18.82 -8.50
C CYS A 126 -7.88 -20.33 -8.70
N PHE A 127 -6.69 -20.88 -8.49
CA PHE A 127 -6.46 -22.32 -8.65
C PHE A 127 -7.03 -23.15 -7.49
N GLU A 128 -7.12 -22.60 -6.28
CA GLU A 128 -7.87 -23.26 -5.19
C GLU A 128 -9.37 -23.39 -5.52
N VAL A 129 -9.95 -22.34 -6.12
CA VAL A 129 -11.34 -22.35 -6.60
C VAL A 129 -11.51 -23.38 -7.73
N LEU A 130 -10.62 -23.37 -8.73
CA LEU A 130 -10.68 -24.29 -9.86
C LEU A 130 -10.62 -25.76 -9.41
N ASP A 131 -9.69 -26.10 -8.52
CA ASP A 131 -9.55 -27.47 -7.97
C ASP A 131 -10.84 -27.95 -7.30
N ALA A 132 -11.55 -27.04 -6.60
CA ALA A 132 -12.83 -27.36 -5.95
C ALA A 132 -13.99 -27.54 -6.96
N ILE A 133 -14.03 -26.77 -8.05
CA ILE A 133 -15.22 -26.69 -8.93
C ILE A 133 -15.12 -27.54 -10.19
N GLU A 134 -13.94 -27.67 -10.81
CA GLU A 134 -13.77 -28.35 -12.10
C GLU A 134 -14.31 -29.78 -12.11
N PRO A 135 -14.13 -30.61 -11.04
CA PRO A 135 -14.66 -31.97 -11.01
C PRO A 135 -16.18 -32.09 -11.07
N VAL A 136 -16.92 -31.01 -10.74
CA VAL A 136 -18.39 -31.01 -10.64
C VAL A 136 -19.07 -30.13 -11.69
N MET A 137 -18.30 -29.40 -12.50
CA MET A 137 -18.81 -28.62 -13.62
C MET A 137 -19.27 -29.51 -14.79
N THR A 138 -20.09 -28.95 -15.68
CA THR A 138 -20.50 -29.62 -16.91
C THR A 138 -19.27 -29.85 -17.78
N ARG A 139 -19.04 -31.09 -18.23
CA ARG A 139 -17.91 -31.41 -19.09
C ARG A 139 -18.03 -30.68 -20.43
N PRO A 140 -17.00 -29.96 -20.88
CA PRO A 140 -17.04 -29.29 -22.18
C PRO A 140 -17.12 -30.32 -23.30
N TYR A 141 -17.89 -30.01 -24.34
CA TYR A 141 -17.87 -30.74 -25.60
C TYR A 141 -16.75 -30.15 -26.48
N GLY A 142 -15.87 -30.98 -27.04
CA GLY A 142 -14.92 -30.55 -28.07
C GLY A 142 -13.77 -29.63 -27.64
N GLY A 143 -13.37 -29.63 -26.36
CA GLY A 143 -12.21 -28.85 -25.89
C GLY A 143 -12.43 -27.34 -25.84
N GLU A 144 -13.70 -26.89 -25.80
CA GLU A 144 -14.05 -25.49 -25.61
C GLU A 144 -13.42 -24.91 -24.33
N LYS A 145 -12.96 -23.65 -24.41
CA LYS A 145 -12.46 -22.91 -23.25
C LYS A 145 -13.60 -22.60 -22.29
N THR A 146 -13.54 -23.19 -21.09
CA THR A 146 -14.55 -23.03 -20.04
C THR A 146 -14.13 -22.12 -18.89
N VAL A 147 -12.83 -21.85 -18.75
CA VAL A 147 -12.24 -21.06 -17.66
C VAL A 147 -11.77 -19.71 -18.18
N TYR A 148 -12.16 -18.64 -17.46
CA TYR A 148 -11.83 -17.27 -17.78
C TYR A 148 -11.36 -16.52 -16.53
N ARG A 149 -10.47 -15.54 -16.71
CA ARG A 149 -9.98 -14.66 -15.65
C ARG A 149 -10.28 -13.20 -15.99
N ALA A 150 -11.04 -12.53 -15.13
CA ALA A 150 -11.24 -11.08 -15.22
C ALA A 150 -10.07 -10.36 -14.54
N LYS A 151 -9.51 -9.33 -15.18
CA LYS A 151 -8.45 -8.48 -14.63
C LYS A 151 -8.97 -7.04 -14.46
N PHE A 152 -8.88 -6.50 -13.25
CA PHE A 152 -9.40 -5.19 -12.86
C PHE A 152 -8.54 -4.59 -11.75
N SER A 153 -8.59 -3.27 -11.57
CA SER A 153 -7.83 -2.53 -10.56
C SER A 153 -8.71 -1.69 -9.62
N SER A 154 -10.03 -1.68 -9.85
CA SER A 154 -11.00 -0.91 -9.07
C SER A 154 -12.40 -1.51 -9.21
N ILE A 155 -13.25 -1.29 -8.20
CA ILE A 155 -14.65 -1.71 -8.22
C ILE A 155 -15.53 -0.57 -8.76
N THR A 156 -15.34 -0.24 -10.03
CA THR A 156 -16.10 0.80 -10.74
C THR A 156 -16.80 0.24 -11.97
N ASP A 157 -17.89 0.85 -12.42
CA ASP A 157 -18.59 0.44 -13.64
C ASP A 157 -17.65 0.31 -14.84
N THR A 158 -16.80 1.33 -15.08
CA THR A 158 -15.87 1.37 -16.21
C THR A 158 -14.92 0.17 -16.20
N ASP A 159 -14.26 -0.09 -15.07
CA ASP A 159 -13.21 -1.10 -14.97
C ASP A 159 -13.79 -2.53 -14.97
N ILE A 160 -14.92 -2.74 -14.30
CA ILE A 160 -15.60 -4.04 -14.26
C ILE A 160 -16.20 -4.40 -15.63
N TRP A 161 -16.82 -3.47 -16.35
CA TRP A 161 -17.30 -3.73 -17.72
C TRP A 161 -16.13 -3.96 -18.69
N ALA A 162 -15.04 -3.22 -18.56
CA ALA A 162 -13.83 -3.43 -19.35
C ALA A 162 -13.24 -4.83 -19.11
N ALA A 163 -13.14 -5.26 -17.84
CA ALA A 163 -12.66 -6.59 -17.46
C ALA A 163 -13.52 -7.70 -18.06
N MET A 164 -14.86 -7.57 -17.98
CA MET A 164 -15.80 -8.53 -18.57
C MET A 164 -15.68 -8.63 -20.09
N SER A 165 -15.32 -7.53 -20.77
CA SER A 165 -15.15 -7.49 -22.23
C SER A 165 -13.84 -8.11 -22.71
N LYS A 166 -12.82 -8.18 -21.83
CA LYS A 166 -11.45 -8.62 -22.16
C LYS A 166 -10.98 -9.69 -21.17
N LEU A 167 -11.72 -10.78 -21.10
CA LEU A 167 -11.38 -11.92 -20.24
C LEU A 167 -10.11 -12.64 -20.72
N GLY A 168 -9.21 -12.90 -19.77
CA GLY A 168 -7.96 -13.63 -19.98
C GLY A 168 -7.99 -15.04 -19.40
N GLU A 169 -6.83 -15.51 -18.95
CA GLU A 169 -6.61 -16.81 -18.30
C GLU A 169 -5.92 -16.61 -16.95
N PRO A 170 -6.17 -17.47 -15.95
CA PRO A 170 -5.46 -17.41 -14.68
C PRO A 170 -3.98 -17.76 -14.88
N ASN A 171 -3.09 -17.08 -14.15
CA ASN A 171 -1.64 -17.24 -14.31
C ASN A 171 -1.11 -18.32 -13.34
N ARG A 172 -0.87 -19.52 -13.87
CA ARG A 172 -0.36 -20.64 -13.05
C ARG A 172 1.03 -20.39 -12.47
N ASN A 173 1.90 -19.65 -13.17
CA ASN A 173 3.26 -19.39 -12.69
C ASN A 173 3.26 -18.46 -11.47
N GLU A 174 2.41 -17.45 -11.46
CA GLU A 174 2.21 -16.58 -10.29
C GLU A 174 1.65 -17.38 -9.11
N ALA A 175 0.63 -18.22 -9.35
CA ALA A 175 0.07 -19.09 -8.33
C ALA A 175 1.11 -20.05 -7.72
N LEU A 176 1.96 -20.66 -8.54
CA LEU A 176 3.05 -21.54 -8.09
C LEU A 176 4.11 -20.78 -7.27
N SER A 177 4.33 -19.49 -7.55
CA SER A 177 5.24 -18.67 -6.74
C SER A 177 4.70 -18.45 -5.31
N VAL A 178 3.38 -18.34 -5.15
CA VAL A 178 2.74 -18.27 -3.83
C VAL A 178 2.83 -19.61 -3.10
N ASP A 179 2.55 -20.72 -3.78
CA ASP A 179 2.70 -22.07 -3.20
C ASP A 179 4.15 -22.30 -2.70
N ALA A 180 5.13 -21.93 -3.52
CA ALA A 180 6.55 -22.04 -3.15
C ALA A 180 6.88 -21.18 -1.92
N ARG A 181 6.39 -19.94 -1.85
CA ARG A 181 6.57 -19.06 -0.69
C ARG A 181 5.94 -19.67 0.57
N GLN A 182 4.70 -20.14 0.50
CA GLN A 182 3.99 -20.78 1.60
C GLN A 182 4.76 -22.00 2.13
N GLU A 183 5.28 -22.84 1.23
CA GLU A 183 6.06 -24.02 1.61
C GLU A 183 7.40 -23.67 2.25
N LEU A 184 8.14 -22.70 1.70
CA LEU A 184 9.40 -22.24 2.28
C LEU A 184 9.20 -21.66 3.69
N ASP A 185 8.20 -20.77 3.84
CA ASP A 185 7.88 -20.14 5.12
C ASP A 185 7.47 -21.19 6.16
N LEU A 186 6.62 -22.15 5.78
CA LEU A 186 6.17 -23.23 6.66
C LEU A 186 7.33 -24.13 7.10
N ARG A 187 8.12 -24.63 6.14
CA ARG A 187 9.19 -25.60 6.42
C ARG A 187 10.31 -24.97 7.25
N ILE A 188 10.86 -23.85 6.77
CA ILE A 188 11.97 -23.17 7.45
C ILE A 188 11.48 -22.66 8.82
N GLY A 189 10.32 -21.99 8.85
CA GLY A 189 9.77 -21.43 10.08
C GLY A 189 9.52 -22.50 11.14
N CYS A 190 8.81 -23.58 10.80
CA CYS A 190 8.54 -24.66 11.75
C CYS A 190 9.79 -25.41 12.18
N ALA A 191 10.73 -25.69 11.28
CA ALA A 191 11.95 -26.42 11.63
C ALA A 191 12.77 -25.67 12.70
N PHE A 192 13.07 -24.40 12.46
CA PHE A 192 13.85 -23.59 13.40
C PHE A 192 13.08 -23.23 14.66
N THR A 193 11.77 -22.95 14.55
CA THR A 193 10.93 -22.64 15.71
C THR A 193 10.82 -23.84 16.64
N ARG A 194 10.42 -25.01 16.12
CA ARG A 194 10.25 -26.23 16.94
C ARG A 194 11.56 -26.67 17.59
N PHE A 195 12.68 -26.57 16.86
CA PHE A 195 14.00 -26.84 17.42
C PHE A 195 14.29 -25.95 18.63
N GLN A 196 14.15 -24.63 18.49
CA GLN A 196 14.46 -23.68 19.57
C GLN A 196 13.50 -23.83 20.75
N THR A 197 12.19 -23.90 20.49
CA THR A 197 11.18 -24.07 21.55
C THR A 197 11.47 -25.31 22.39
N LYS A 198 11.77 -26.46 21.77
CA LYS A 198 12.07 -27.71 22.48
C LYS A 198 13.43 -27.67 23.18
N TYR A 199 14.45 -27.09 22.53
CA TYR A 199 15.79 -26.97 23.10
C TYR A 199 15.84 -26.08 24.36
N PHE A 200 15.01 -25.04 24.42
CA PHE A 200 14.94 -24.11 25.55
C PHE A 200 13.86 -24.46 26.57
N GLN A 201 13.01 -25.46 26.31
CA GLN A 201 11.92 -25.83 27.20
C GLN A 201 12.43 -26.21 28.59
N GLY A 202 11.97 -25.48 29.61
CA GLY A 202 12.35 -25.71 31.02
C GLY A 202 13.81 -25.40 31.36
N LYS A 203 14.60 -24.85 30.41
CA LYS A 203 16.04 -24.59 30.60
C LYS A 203 16.32 -23.36 31.45
N TYR A 204 15.44 -22.37 31.42
CA TYR A 204 15.57 -21.13 32.18
C TYR A 204 14.24 -20.80 32.88
N GLY A 205 14.28 -20.48 34.18
CA GLY A 205 13.06 -20.22 34.97
C GLY A 205 12.31 -18.93 34.59
N ASN A 206 12.95 -18.03 33.84
CA ASN A 206 12.40 -16.75 33.38
C ASN A 206 12.12 -16.71 31.87
N LEU A 207 12.14 -17.85 31.19
CA LEU A 207 11.92 -17.93 29.75
C LEU A 207 10.75 -18.86 29.45
N ASP A 208 9.69 -18.30 28.89
CA ASP A 208 8.68 -19.10 28.18
C ASP A 208 9.18 -19.39 26.76
N SER A 209 9.65 -20.62 26.53
CA SER A 209 10.20 -21.05 25.24
C SER A 209 9.17 -21.06 24.11
N SER A 210 7.87 -21.03 24.42
CA SER A 210 6.80 -20.99 23.42
C SER A 210 6.74 -19.65 22.67
N LEU A 211 7.35 -18.59 23.23
CA LEU A 211 7.44 -17.27 22.60
C LEU A 211 8.59 -17.16 21.58
N ILE A 212 9.50 -18.14 21.55
CA ILE A 212 10.64 -18.13 20.63
C ILE A 212 10.18 -18.64 19.27
N SER A 213 10.36 -17.84 18.23
CA SER A 213 10.06 -18.23 16.86
C SER A 213 11.12 -17.73 15.89
N PHE A 214 11.25 -18.45 14.79
CA PHE A 214 12.07 -18.07 13.64
C PHE A 214 11.19 -18.04 12.40
N GLY A 215 11.42 -17.04 11.56
CA GLY A 215 10.83 -17.01 10.23
C GLY A 215 11.76 -16.30 9.25
N PRO A 216 11.85 -16.78 8.01
CA PRO A 216 12.84 -16.31 7.04
C PRO A 216 12.70 -14.81 6.71
N CYS A 217 11.52 -14.21 6.87
CA CYS A 217 11.29 -12.78 6.71
C CYS A 217 11.18 -12.01 8.04
N GLN A 218 10.50 -12.58 9.05
CA GLN A 218 10.31 -11.90 10.34
C GLN A 218 11.64 -11.66 11.08
N THR A 219 12.59 -12.61 10.99
CA THR A 219 13.85 -12.55 11.74
C THR A 219 14.78 -11.46 11.19
N PRO A 220 15.02 -11.35 9.86
CA PRO A 220 15.73 -10.21 9.30
C PRO A 220 15.04 -8.86 9.57
N THR A 221 13.70 -8.84 9.58
CA THR A 221 12.92 -7.62 9.90
C THR A 221 13.22 -7.14 11.32
N LEU A 222 13.21 -8.04 12.31
CA LEU A 222 13.65 -7.72 13.68
C LEU A 222 15.13 -7.30 13.70
N GLY A 223 15.96 -7.89 12.83
CA GLY A 223 17.36 -7.54 12.64
C GLY A 223 17.59 -6.04 12.40
N PHE A 224 16.78 -5.37 11.59
CA PHE A 224 16.90 -3.92 11.38
C PHE A 224 16.65 -3.11 12.66
N CYS A 225 15.70 -3.54 13.50
CA CYS A 225 15.41 -2.91 14.78
C CYS A 225 16.57 -3.07 15.76
N VAL A 226 17.13 -4.28 15.85
CA VAL A 226 18.27 -4.59 16.71
C VAL A 226 19.52 -3.87 16.22
N GLU A 227 19.79 -3.84 14.92
CA GLU A 227 20.91 -3.09 14.34
C GLU A 227 20.84 -1.60 14.69
N ARG A 228 19.65 -1.00 14.60
CA ARG A 228 19.46 0.40 15.02
C ARG A 228 19.67 0.57 16.53
N HIS A 229 19.18 -0.36 17.33
CA HIS A 229 19.39 -0.34 18.78
C HIS A 229 20.88 -0.39 19.12
N ASP A 230 21.63 -1.32 18.53
CA ASP A 230 23.07 -1.48 18.77
C ASP A 230 23.86 -0.24 18.35
N LYS A 231 23.49 0.39 17.23
CA LYS A 231 24.08 1.68 16.80
C LYS A 231 23.80 2.80 17.82
N ILE A 232 22.61 2.83 18.43
CA ILE A 232 22.28 3.81 19.47
C ILE A 232 23.07 3.51 20.77
N GLN A 233 23.16 2.25 21.18
CA GLN A 233 23.88 1.86 22.40
C GLN A 233 25.39 2.10 22.29
N SER A 234 25.97 1.88 21.11
CA SER A 234 27.40 2.08 20.85
C SER A 234 27.76 3.52 20.47
N PHE A 235 26.77 4.41 20.29
CA PHE A 235 27.02 5.80 19.97
C PHE A 235 27.72 6.50 21.13
N LYS A 236 28.87 7.13 20.84
CA LYS A 236 29.60 7.97 21.78
C LYS A 236 29.39 9.43 21.38
N PRO A 237 28.57 10.21 22.11
CA PRO A 237 28.35 11.61 21.77
C PRO A 237 29.66 12.40 21.83
N GLU A 238 29.92 13.17 20.77
CA GLU A 238 31.07 14.07 20.69
C GLU A 238 30.62 15.52 20.85
N THR A 239 31.33 16.28 21.69
CA THR A 239 31.09 17.71 21.84
C THR A 239 31.58 18.44 20.59
N TYR A 240 30.76 19.35 20.08
CA TYR A 240 31.15 20.26 19.00
C TYR A 240 30.72 21.68 19.32
N TRP A 241 31.37 22.64 18.68
CA TRP A 241 31.11 24.07 18.83
C TRP A 241 30.64 24.66 17.52
N VAL A 242 29.61 25.51 17.61
CA VAL A 242 29.05 26.29 16.51
C VAL A 242 29.17 27.75 16.90
N ILE A 243 29.60 28.58 15.95
CA ILE A 243 29.64 30.02 16.12
C ILE A 243 28.40 30.58 15.44
N GLN A 244 27.67 31.45 16.14
CA GLN A 244 26.54 32.18 15.57
C GLN A 244 26.74 33.66 15.85
N ALA A 245 26.58 34.48 14.81
CA ALA A 245 26.66 35.92 14.93
C ALA A 245 25.25 36.52 14.82
N LYS A 246 25.01 37.63 15.52
CA LYS A 246 23.77 38.41 15.41
C LYS A 246 24.12 39.78 14.86
N VAL A 247 23.50 40.16 13.75
CA VAL A 247 23.67 41.47 13.13
C VAL A 247 22.38 42.27 13.23
N PHE A 248 22.50 43.57 13.51
CA PHE A 248 21.37 44.46 13.73
C PHE A 248 21.26 45.46 12.59
N LYS A 249 20.06 45.68 12.08
CA LYS A 249 19.73 46.79 11.19
C LYS A 249 18.94 47.82 11.98
N GLY A 250 19.62 48.81 12.56
CA GLY A 250 18.96 49.83 13.39
C GLY A 250 18.33 49.24 14.66
N LYS A 251 17.03 49.50 14.89
CA LYS A 251 16.27 48.99 16.06
C LYS A 251 15.49 47.69 15.75
N ASP A 252 15.66 47.11 14.57
CA ASP A 252 14.98 45.89 14.18
C ASP A 252 15.51 44.66 14.95
N SER A 253 14.72 43.59 14.96
CA SER A 253 15.14 42.29 15.50
C SER A 253 16.45 41.81 14.83
N PRO A 254 17.38 41.20 15.58
CA PRO A 254 18.66 40.77 15.03
C PRO A 254 18.49 39.65 14.01
N LEU A 255 19.24 39.74 12.92
CA LEU A 255 19.42 38.64 11.98
C LEU A 255 20.49 37.69 12.53
N THR A 256 20.12 36.44 12.75
CA THR A 256 21.08 35.40 13.15
C THR A 256 21.76 34.86 11.90
N LEU A 257 23.09 34.83 11.92
CA LEU A 257 23.91 34.32 10.84
C LEU A 257 24.50 32.96 11.23
N ASP A 258 24.42 32.02 10.29
CA ASP A 258 25.02 30.71 10.36
C ASP A 258 26.48 30.79 9.91
N TRP A 259 27.39 30.18 10.67
CA TRP A 259 28.81 30.15 10.31
C TRP A 259 29.03 29.19 9.15
N ASP A 260 29.78 29.62 8.13
CA ASP A 260 29.95 28.84 6.90
C ASP A 260 30.74 27.53 7.15
N ARG A 261 31.54 27.46 8.22
CA ARG A 261 32.22 26.21 8.63
C ARG A 261 31.30 25.23 9.36
N VAL A 262 30.07 25.64 9.68
CA VAL A 262 29.03 24.88 10.38
C VAL A 262 29.38 24.50 11.82
N ARG A 263 30.45 23.72 12.05
CA ARG A 263 30.88 23.30 13.38
C ARG A 263 32.37 22.93 13.43
N VAL A 264 32.95 22.93 14.63
CA VAL A 264 34.27 22.35 14.93
C VAL A 264 34.19 21.42 16.14
N PHE A 265 35.06 20.40 16.18
CA PHE A 265 35.12 19.41 17.27
C PHE A 265 36.29 19.63 18.23
N ASP A 266 37.07 20.68 18.02
CA ASP A 266 38.17 21.07 18.89
C ASP A 266 37.80 22.37 19.63
N ARG A 267 37.94 22.34 20.95
CA ARG A 267 37.56 23.46 21.83
C ARG A 267 38.44 24.68 21.60
N GLU A 268 39.74 24.48 21.44
CA GLU A 268 40.75 25.53 21.33
C GLU A 268 40.63 26.21 19.97
N VAL A 269 40.40 25.42 18.91
CA VAL A 269 40.07 25.92 17.57
C VAL A 269 38.76 26.70 17.58
N GLY A 270 37.72 26.19 18.23
CA GLY A 270 36.45 26.93 18.39
C GLY A 270 36.64 28.27 19.12
N GLN A 271 37.42 28.26 20.20
CA GLN A 271 37.73 29.47 20.97
C GLN A 271 38.57 30.47 20.16
N MET A 272 39.50 30.00 19.33
CA MET A 272 40.29 30.81 18.42
C MET A 272 39.37 31.58 17.45
N PHE A 273 38.43 30.90 16.78
CA PHE A 273 37.50 31.55 15.86
C PHE A 273 36.55 32.53 16.55
N VAL A 274 36.09 32.22 17.77
CA VAL A 274 35.33 33.17 18.59
C VAL A 274 36.18 34.41 18.91
N ASN A 275 37.47 34.22 19.24
CA ASN A 275 38.35 35.34 19.56
C ASN A 275 38.61 36.26 18.35
N ILE A 276 38.74 35.68 17.15
CA ILE A 276 38.88 36.42 15.89
C ILE A 276 37.63 37.25 15.58
N THR A 277 36.45 36.67 15.79
CA THR A 277 35.17 37.27 15.38
C THR A 277 34.60 38.25 16.41
N LYS A 278 34.76 37.99 17.73
CA LYS A 278 34.14 38.79 18.82
C LYS A 278 34.61 40.25 18.87
N THR A 279 35.80 40.53 18.36
CA THR A 279 36.37 41.89 18.34
C THR A 279 35.82 42.72 17.19
N SER A 280 35.26 42.10 16.15
CA SER A 280 34.64 42.81 15.04
C SER A 280 33.34 43.48 15.49
N LYS A 281 33.15 44.73 15.08
CA LYS A 281 31.91 45.50 15.32
C LYS A 281 31.02 45.59 14.09
N GLU A 282 31.54 45.19 12.95
CA GLU A 282 30.86 45.26 11.66
C GLU A 282 30.84 43.88 11.00
N ALA A 283 29.78 43.64 10.24
CA ALA A 283 29.64 42.49 9.35
C ALA A 283 29.47 43.03 7.93
N LYS A 284 30.42 42.74 7.05
CA LYS A 284 30.40 43.24 5.67
C LYS A 284 29.57 42.30 4.81
N VAL A 285 28.59 42.82 4.09
CA VAL A 285 27.88 42.03 3.07
C VAL A 285 28.84 41.77 1.91
N GLU A 286 29.09 40.50 1.61
CA GLU A 286 29.96 40.09 0.50
C GLU A 286 29.16 39.78 -0.76
N SER A 287 28.02 39.12 -0.59
CA SER A 287 27.15 38.76 -1.71
C SER A 287 25.70 38.65 -1.28
N VAL A 288 24.80 38.95 -2.22
CA VAL A 288 23.38 38.70 -2.11
C VAL A 288 22.98 37.89 -3.33
N SER A 289 22.45 36.69 -3.11
CA SER A 289 21.94 35.84 -4.19
C SER A 289 20.45 35.60 -4.01
N LYS A 290 19.71 35.71 -5.12
CA LYS A 290 18.29 35.39 -5.21
C LYS A 290 18.12 34.35 -6.30
N LYS A 291 17.58 33.19 -5.93
CA LYS A 291 17.33 32.10 -6.87
C LYS A 291 15.89 31.63 -6.72
N GLU A 292 15.13 31.67 -7.81
CA GLU A 292 13.86 30.98 -7.87
C GLU A 292 14.12 29.47 -7.84
N LYS A 293 13.43 28.77 -6.93
CA LYS A 293 13.49 27.33 -6.77
C LYS A 293 12.09 26.77 -6.71
N ALA A 294 11.97 25.48 -7.02
CA ALA A 294 10.73 24.74 -6.92
C ALA A 294 10.85 23.61 -5.90
N LYS A 295 9.84 23.45 -5.05
CA LYS A 295 9.58 22.21 -4.32
C LYS A 295 8.64 21.39 -5.20
N GLN A 296 9.13 20.24 -5.65
CA GLN A 296 8.40 19.41 -6.57
C GLN A 296 7.22 18.74 -5.87
N ARG A 297 6.07 18.70 -6.56
CA ARG A 297 4.91 17.91 -6.16
C ARG A 297 5.25 16.42 -6.01
N PRO A 298 4.48 15.63 -5.26
CA PRO A 298 4.80 14.22 -5.04
C PRO A 298 4.70 13.37 -6.32
N LEU A 299 5.36 12.21 -6.30
CA LEU A 299 5.07 11.13 -7.24
C LEU A 299 3.68 10.53 -6.95
N ALA A 300 3.11 9.79 -7.90
CA ALA A 300 1.85 9.10 -7.66
C ALA A 300 1.98 8.10 -6.50
N LEU A 301 0.89 7.86 -5.78
CA LEU A 301 0.93 7.10 -4.53
C LEU A 301 1.05 5.59 -4.80
N ASN A 302 2.03 4.94 -4.19
CA ASN A 302 2.13 3.47 -4.16
C ASN A 302 1.96 2.95 -2.72
N THR A 303 1.95 1.62 -2.54
CA THR A 303 1.70 1.00 -1.23
C THR A 303 2.74 1.40 -0.19
N VAL A 304 4.02 1.44 -0.55
CA VAL A 304 5.11 1.76 0.40
C VAL A 304 4.97 3.17 0.94
N GLU A 305 4.69 4.15 0.07
CA GLU A 305 4.53 5.53 0.49
C GLU A 305 3.26 5.74 1.32
N MET A 306 2.14 5.10 0.93
CA MET A 306 0.91 5.12 1.71
C MET A 306 1.14 4.60 3.14
N LEU A 307 1.84 3.48 3.30
CA LEU A 307 2.12 2.91 4.62
C LEU A 307 3.06 3.78 5.44
N ARG A 308 4.09 4.37 4.80
CA ARG A 308 5.02 5.27 5.48
C ARG A 308 4.29 6.49 6.04
N VAL A 309 3.52 7.17 5.20
CA VAL A 309 2.78 8.36 5.61
C VAL A 309 1.70 8.01 6.63
N ALA A 310 0.92 6.96 6.41
CA ALA A 310 -0.09 6.56 7.39
C ALA A 310 0.53 6.28 8.79
N SER A 311 1.74 5.73 8.85
CA SER A 311 2.46 5.54 10.10
C SER A 311 2.99 6.84 10.69
N SER A 312 3.76 7.64 9.94
CA SER A 312 4.41 8.85 10.45
C SER A 312 3.43 9.97 10.77
N SER A 313 2.31 10.01 10.04
CA SER A 313 1.42 11.16 9.97
C SER A 313 0.03 10.90 10.51
N LEU A 314 -0.47 9.67 10.35
CA LEU A 314 -1.79 9.27 10.83
C LEU A 314 -1.72 8.36 12.06
N GLY A 315 -0.53 7.97 12.51
CA GLY A 315 -0.36 7.07 13.65
C GLY A 315 -0.95 5.67 13.41
N MET A 316 -1.09 5.26 12.15
CA MET A 316 -1.66 3.95 11.78
C MET A 316 -0.53 2.95 11.51
N GLY A 317 -0.54 1.82 12.22
CA GLY A 317 0.40 0.73 11.94
C GLY A 317 0.17 0.12 10.55
N PRO A 318 1.20 -0.44 9.88
CA PRO A 318 1.09 -0.90 8.49
C PRO A 318 -0.06 -1.89 8.24
N GLN A 319 -0.28 -2.85 9.15
CA GLN A 319 -1.37 -3.82 9.03
C GLN A 319 -2.75 -3.15 9.11
N HIS A 320 -2.92 -2.21 10.04
CA HIS A 320 -4.17 -1.45 10.21
C HIS A 320 -4.47 -0.59 8.97
N THR A 321 -3.45 0.11 8.45
CA THR A 321 -3.56 0.88 7.20
C THR A 321 -4.01 0.00 6.03
N MET A 322 -3.39 -1.17 5.82
CA MET A 322 -3.78 -2.06 4.72
C MET A 322 -5.21 -2.57 4.86
N GLN A 323 -5.66 -2.92 6.09
CA GLN A 323 -7.04 -3.36 6.32
C GLN A 323 -8.04 -2.26 5.97
N ILE A 324 -7.75 -1.00 6.32
CA ILE A 324 -8.60 0.14 5.96
C ILE A 324 -8.58 0.38 4.45
N ALA A 325 -7.39 0.38 3.83
CA ALA A 325 -7.26 0.59 2.39
C ALA A 325 -8.01 -0.49 1.59
N GLU A 326 -7.90 -1.76 1.98
CA GLU A 326 -8.65 -2.86 1.36
C GLU A 326 -10.17 -2.69 1.51
N ARG A 327 -10.64 -2.20 2.67
CA ARG A 327 -12.05 -1.89 2.88
C ARG A 327 -12.50 -0.75 1.96
N LEU A 328 -11.72 0.32 1.84
CA LEU A 328 -12.00 1.44 0.94
C LEU A 328 -12.07 0.95 -0.52
N TYR A 329 -11.13 0.10 -0.94
CA TYR A 329 -11.13 -0.52 -2.27
C TYR A 329 -12.37 -1.38 -2.51
N THR A 330 -12.71 -2.25 -1.56
CA THR A 330 -13.87 -3.15 -1.65
C THR A 330 -15.19 -2.38 -1.75
N GLN A 331 -15.25 -1.19 -1.16
CA GLN A 331 -16.38 -0.25 -1.24
C GLN A 331 -16.32 0.69 -2.46
N GLY A 332 -15.33 0.53 -3.33
CA GLY A 332 -15.15 1.29 -4.57
C GLY A 332 -14.63 2.73 -4.38
N TYR A 333 -14.10 3.07 -3.21
CA TYR A 333 -13.60 4.42 -2.93
C TYR A 333 -12.20 4.68 -3.49
N ILE A 334 -11.35 3.64 -3.56
CA ILE A 334 -9.98 3.74 -4.09
C ILE A 334 -9.66 2.60 -5.06
N SER A 335 -8.60 2.74 -5.87
CA SER A 335 -8.02 1.64 -6.64
C SER A 335 -7.31 0.64 -5.72
N TYR A 336 -6.92 -0.50 -6.27
CA TYR A 336 -6.33 -1.59 -5.52
C TYR A 336 -5.07 -1.15 -4.75
N PRO A 337 -5.02 -1.32 -3.41
CA PRO A 337 -4.02 -0.65 -2.57
C PRO A 337 -2.70 -1.42 -2.44
N ARG A 338 -2.50 -2.48 -3.24
CA ARG A 338 -1.28 -3.30 -3.31
C ARG A 338 -0.67 -3.12 -4.70
N THR A 339 0.15 -2.08 -4.85
CA THR A 339 0.81 -1.70 -6.10
C THR A 339 2.18 -1.10 -5.81
N GLU A 340 3.16 -1.47 -6.63
CA GLU A 340 4.49 -0.87 -6.64
C GLU A 340 4.56 0.35 -7.56
N THR A 341 3.64 0.42 -8.53
CA THR A 341 3.57 1.48 -9.55
C THR A 341 3.31 2.85 -8.94
N ASN A 342 4.13 3.83 -9.32
CA ASN A 342 3.97 5.25 -8.99
C ASN A 342 3.92 6.11 -10.26
N HIS A 343 3.43 5.53 -11.36
CA HIS A 343 3.22 6.17 -12.65
C HIS A 343 1.78 5.99 -13.13
N TYR A 344 1.08 7.07 -13.46
CA TYR A 344 -0.21 6.99 -14.14
C TYR A 344 0.00 6.63 -15.60
N HIS A 345 -0.71 5.61 -16.08
CA HIS A 345 -0.71 5.23 -17.49
C HIS A 345 -1.36 6.32 -18.36
N ASP A 346 -0.92 6.48 -19.61
CA ASP A 346 -1.34 7.60 -20.49
C ASP A 346 -2.85 7.60 -20.81
N ASN A 347 -3.54 6.47 -20.67
CA ASN A 347 -4.98 6.32 -20.89
C ASN A 347 -5.83 6.52 -19.61
N PHE A 348 -5.21 6.81 -18.46
CA PHE A 348 -5.93 7.01 -17.20
C PHE A 348 -6.66 8.36 -17.22
N ASP A 349 -7.98 8.37 -16.96
CA ASP A 349 -8.79 9.59 -16.96
C ASP A 349 -8.61 10.43 -15.68
N LEU A 350 -7.45 11.08 -15.56
CA LEU A 350 -7.10 11.97 -14.45
C LEU A 350 -8.15 13.07 -14.24
N LYS A 351 -8.70 13.61 -15.33
CA LYS A 351 -9.68 14.69 -15.28
C LYS A 351 -11.02 14.19 -14.75
N GLY A 352 -11.47 13.02 -15.18
CA GLY A 352 -12.66 12.35 -14.65
C GLY A 352 -12.53 12.08 -13.16
N THR A 353 -11.40 11.51 -12.74
CA THR A 353 -11.11 11.26 -11.32
C THR A 353 -11.11 12.55 -10.49
N LEU A 354 -10.46 13.62 -10.97
CA LEU A 354 -10.42 14.91 -10.29
C LEU A 354 -11.82 15.54 -10.19
N LYS A 355 -12.64 15.46 -11.25
CA LYS A 355 -14.02 16.00 -11.26
C LYS A 355 -14.90 15.42 -10.16
N GLN A 356 -14.74 14.14 -9.81
CA GLN A 356 -15.53 13.54 -8.74
C GLN A 356 -15.31 14.23 -7.38
N GLN A 357 -14.14 14.83 -7.18
CA GLN A 357 -13.75 15.48 -5.93
C GLN A 357 -14.19 16.96 -5.84
N ALA A 358 -14.81 17.51 -6.89
CA ALA A 358 -15.09 18.95 -7.01
C ALA A 358 -16.15 19.50 -6.03
N ASN A 359 -16.90 18.62 -5.36
CA ASN A 359 -18.00 19.00 -4.46
C ASN A 359 -17.67 18.77 -2.98
N ASN A 360 -16.49 18.27 -2.64
CA ASN A 360 -16.12 18.05 -1.25
C ASN A 360 -15.68 19.38 -0.59
N PRO A 361 -16.25 19.79 0.56
CA PRO A 361 -16.00 21.10 1.16
C PRO A 361 -14.53 21.37 1.52
N PHE A 362 -13.70 20.33 1.71
CA PHE A 362 -12.31 20.46 2.14
C PHE A 362 -11.32 20.80 1.02
N TRP A 363 -11.69 20.56 -0.25
CA TRP A 363 -10.82 20.78 -1.41
C TRP A 363 -11.56 21.20 -2.69
N ALA A 364 -12.85 21.52 -2.60
CA ALA A 364 -13.68 21.87 -3.77
C ALA A 364 -13.15 23.11 -4.50
N GLN A 365 -12.64 24.10 -3.78
CA GLN A 365 -12.16 25.34 -4.38
C GLN A 365 -10.92 25.07 -5.24
N GLU A 366 -9.97 24.31 -4.70
CA GLU A 366 -8.72 23.91 -5.34
C GLU A 366 -9.00 23.03 -6.56
N VAL A 367 -9.88 22.04 -6.42
CA VAL A 367 -10.27 21.16 -7.52
C VAL A 367 -10.92 21.95 -8.66
N LYS A 368 -11.83 22.88 -8.34
CA LYS A 368 -12.49 23.73 -9.35
C LYS A 368 -11.48 24.64 -10.06
N ALA A 369 -10.53 25.23 -9.33
CA ALA A 369 -9.46 26.02 -9.90
C ALA A 369 -8.61 25.18 -10.88
N LEU A 370 -8.12 24.01 -10.46
CA LEU A 370 -7.34 23.09 -11.30
C LEU A 370 -8.10 22.64 -12.56
N LEU A 371 -9.40 22.39 -12.44
CA LEU A 371 -10.25 22.02 -13.58
C LEU A 371 -10.42 23.16 -14.59
N SER A 372 -10.39 24.42 -14.13
CA SER A 372 -10.50 25.61 -14.97
C SER A 372 -9.17 26.02 -15.62
N GLU A 373 -8.06 25.97 -14.87
CA GLU A 373 -6.72 26.35 -15.33
C GLU A 373 -6.08 25.27 -16.19
N GLY A 374 -6.47 24.02 -15.99
CA GLY A 374 -5.90 22.84 -16.63
C GLY A 374 -4.99 22.06 -15.67
N LEU A 375 -5.12 20.74 -15.71
CA LEU A 375 -4.31 19.84 -14.89
C LEU A 375 -2.86 19.88 -15.36
N ASN A 376 -1.94 19.86 -14.40
CA ASN A 376 -0.54 19.62 -14.72
C ASN A 376 -0.34 18.13 -15.06
N ARG A 377 0.59 17.84 -15.97
CA ARG A 377 0.96 16.44 -16.22
C ARG A 377 1.60 15.88 -14.94
N PRO A 378 1.14 14.74 -14.40
CA PRO A 378 1.79 14.14 -13.25
C PRO A 378 3.26 13.83 -13.52
N ARG A 379 4.07 13.79 -12.46
CA ARG A 379 5.48 13.43 -12.57
C ARG A 379 5.60 11.99 -13.08
N LYS A 380 6.58 11.75 -13.95
CA LYS A 380 6.90 10.40 -14.42
C LYS A 380 7.56 9.60 -13.30
N GLY A 381 6.89 8.53 -12.88
CA GLY A 381 7.43 7.52 -11.97
C GLY A 381 7.89 6.27 -12.71
N ALA A 382 7.90 5.15 -12.00
CA ALA A 382 8.09 3.80 -12.50
C ALA A 382 6.74 3.07 -12.60
N ASP A 383 6.58 2.31 -13.67
CA ASP A 383 5.47 1.39 -13.90
C ASP A 383 5.97 -0.03 -13.66
N ALA A 384 5.43 -0.70 -12.65
CA ALA A 384 5.78 -2.07 -12.30
C ALA A 384 4.96 -3.10 -13.12
N GLY A 385 3.99 -2.64 -13.92
CA GLY A 385 3.14 -3.50 -14.74
C GLY A 385 2.09 -4.29 -13.94
N ASP A 386 1.81 -3.88 -12.70
CA ASP A 386 0.83 -4.49 -11.81
C ASP A 386 -0.53 -3.75 -11.87
N HIS A 387 -0.63 -2.60 -11.23
CA HIS A 387 -1.84 -1.81 -11.06
C HIS A 387 -1.53 -0.32 -11.21
N PRO A 388 -2.50 0.53 -11.56
CA PRO A 388 -2.35 1.97 -11.45
C PRO A 388 -1.98 2.39 -10.01
N PRO A 389 -1.43 3.59 -9.82
CA PRO A 389 -1.22 4.15 -8.49
C PRO A 389 -2.52 4.15 -7.65
N ILE A 390 -2.37 4.23 -6.33
CA ILE A 390 -3.50 4.30 -5.39
C ILE A 390 -4.22 5.64 -5.58
N THR A 391 -5.43 5.60 -6.15
CA THR A 391 -6.21 6.78 -6.55
C THR A 391 -7.63 6.72 -6.02
N PRO A 392 -8.25 7.87 -5.71
CA PRO A 392 -9.67 7.90 -5.39
C PRO A 392 -10.50 7.55 -6.64
N MET A 393 -11.47 6.66 -6.49
CA MET A 393 -12.33 6.17 -7.59
C MET A 393 -13.80 6.58 -7.42
N ARG A 394 -14.17 7.03 -6.22
CA ARG A 394 -15.50 7.55 -5.86
C ARG A 394 -15.36 8.65 -4.82
N ALA A 395 -16.16 9.70 -4.91
CA ALA A 395 -16.28 10.72 -3.87
C ALA A 395 -16.85 10.13 -2.56
N ALA A 396 -16.37 10.61 -1.42
CA ALA A 396 -16.85 10.23 -0.10
C ALA A 396 -16.98 11.45 0.81
N SER A 397 -17.73 11.27 1.90
CA SER A 397 -17.81 12.21 3.01
C SER A 397 -17.31 11.57 4.30
N GLU A 398 -16.93 12.41 5.28
CA GLU A 398 -16.52 11.92 6.60
C GLU A 398 -17.63 11.12 7.30
N GLY A 399 -18.89 11.53 7.13
CA GLY A 399 -20.05 10.82 7.66
C GLY A 399 -20.26 9.42 7.07
N GLU A 400 -19.81 9.18 5.83
CA GLU A 400 -19.88 7.85 5.20
C GLU A 400 -18.77 6.91 5.68
N LEU A 401 -17.54 7.42 5.80
CA LEU A 401 -16.35 6.60 6.05
C LEU A 401 -16.01 6.46 7.54
N GLY A 402 -16.17 7.54 8.30
CA GLY A 402 -15.87 7.64 9.72
C GLY A 402 -14.40 7.40 10.09
N GLY A 403 -13.97 7.99 11.21
CA GLY A 403 -12.71 7.68 11.90
C GLY A 403 -11.50 7.51 10.97
N ASP A 404 -10.77 6.41 11.14
CA ASP A 404 -9.57 6.12 10.34
C ASP A 404 -9.85 5.87 8.86
N GLY A 405 -11.08 5.45 8.50
CA GLY A 405 -11.50 5.29 7.11
C GLY A 405 -11.46 6.62 6.36
N TRP A 406 -12.02 7.67 6.97
CA TRP A 406 -11.98 9.02 6.43
C TRP A 406 -10.55 9.57 6.38
N ARG A 407 -9.79 9.45 7.48
CA ARG A 407 -8.42 9.99 7.57
C ARG A 407 -7.48 9.45 6.49
N LEU A 408 -7.54 8.14 6.20
CA LEU A 408 -6.73 7.55 5.13
C LEU A 408 -7.24 7.94 3.74
N TYR A 409 -8.56 7.96 3.52
CA TYR A 409 -9.16 8.38 2.26
C TYR A 409 -8.83 9.85 1.93
N GLU A 410 -8.95 10.75 2.91
CA GLU A 410 -8.58 12.17 2.78
C GLU A 410 -7.12 12.32 2.34
N TYR A 411 -6.19 11.60 2.98
CA TYR A 411 -4.78 11.61 2.55
C TYR A 411 -4.62 11.16 1.09
N ILE A 412 -5.26 10.05 0.69
CA ILE A 412 -5.19 9.54 -0.69
C ILE A 412 -5.73 10.57 -1.69
N VAL A 413 -6.85 11.24 -1.37
CA VAL A 413 -7.44 12.28 -2.24
C VAL A 413 -6.53 13.50 -2.33
N ARG A 414 -6.04 14.03 -1.21
CA ARG A 414 -5.15 15.21 -1.20
C ARG A 414 -3.84 14.92 -1.92
N HIS A 415 -3.27 13.74 -1.73
CA HIS A 415 -2.07 13.29 -2.45
C HIS A 415 -2.32 13.19 -3.95
N PHE A 416 -3.45 12.62 -4.38
CA PHE A 416 -3.84 12.59 -5.80
C PHE A 416 -3.95 14.00 -6.38
N ILE A 417 -4.66 14.92 -5.71
CA ILE A 417 -4.80 16.32 -6.15
C ILE A 417 -3.41 16.97 -6.28
N ALA A 418 -2.53 16.80 -5.30
CA ALA A 418 -1.16 17.31 -5.35
C ALA A 418 -0.37 16.79 -6.56
N THR A 419 -0.56 15.52 -6.96
CA THR A 419 0.15 14.95 -8.13
C THR A 419 -0.22 15.59 -9.47
N VAL A 420 -1.45 16.13 -9.58
CA VAL A 420 -1.96 16.84 -10.77
C VAL A 420 -1.89 18.37 -10.64
N SER A 421 -1.40 18.88 -9.51
CA SER A 421 -1.15 20.30 -9.25
C SER A 421 0.18 20.80 -9.82
N GLN A 422 0.42 22.10 -9.73
CA GLN A 422 1.70 22.72 -10.05
C GLN A 422 2.71 22.54 -8.90
N ASP A 423 4.00 22.61 -9.21
CA ASP A 423 5.04 22.63 -8.18
C ASP A 423 4.96 23.92 -7.34
N CYS A 424 5.33 23.85 -6.07
CA CYS A 424 5.45 25.03 -5.22
C CYS A 424 6.70 25.82 -5.63
N LYS A 425 6.54 27.11 -5.96
CA LYS A 425 7.65 27.99 -6.34
C LYS A 425 7.95 28.97 -5.22
N TYR A 426 9.23 29.12 -4.90
CA TYR A 426 9.69 30.03 -3.87
C TYR A 426 11.00 30.71 -4.29
N LEU A 427 11.19 31.94 -3.81
CA LEU A 427 12.43 32.67 -3.94
C LEU A 427 13.32 32.35 -2.73
N GLN A 428 14.46 31.69 -2.96
CA GLN A 428 15.49 31.58 -1.94
C GLN A 428 16.44 32.78 -2.04
N THR A 429 16.50 33.56 -0.97
CA THR A 429 17.47 34.64 -0.81
C THR A 429 18.53 34.21 0.18
N THR A 430 19.80 34.25 -0.23
CA THR A 430 20.95 34.00 0.66
C THR A 430 21.85 35.20 0.65
N ILE A 431 22.16 35.71 1.84
CA ILE A 431 23.08 36.84 2.05
C ILE A 431 24.31 36.28 2.75
N SER A 432 25.49 36.55 2.19
CA SER A 432 26.77 36.17 2.76
C SER A 432 27.44 37.40 3.36
N PHE A 433 28.03 37.22 4.53
CA PHE A 433 28.68 38.24 5.33
C PHE A 433 30.11 37.79 5.68
N SER A 434 31.04 38.73 5.71
CA SER A 434 32.32 38.55 6.40
C SER A 434 32.35 39.31 7.73
N ILE A 435 32.80 38.61 8.76
CA ILE A 435 33.09 39.18 10.08
C ILE A 435 34.54 38.84 10.39
N ALA A 436 35.40 39.87 10.40
CA ALA A 436 36.85 39.69 10.34
C ALA A 436 37.25 38.79 9.15
N SER A 437 37.94 37.68 9.39
CA SER A 437 38.34 36.72 8.35
C SER A 437 37.35 35.58 8.13
N GLU A 438 36.21 35.57 8.82
CA GLU A 438 35.27 34.45 8.83
C GLU A 438 33.99 34.75 8.04
N GLY A 439 33.54 33.76 7.27
CA GLY A 439 32.32 33.79 6.48
C GLY A 439 31.10 33.32 7.26
N PHE A 440 30.00 34.05 7.09
CA PHE A 440 28.71 33.75 7.67
C PHE A 440 27.62 33.94 6.62
N SER A 441 26.50 33.23 6.76
CA SER A 441 25.37 33.38 5.86
C SER A 441 24.04 33.34 6.58
N CYS A 442 23.03 33.96 5.98
CA CYS A 442 21.64 33.74 6.37
C CYS A 442 20.80 33.47 5.12
N SER A 443 19.81 32.60 5.24
CA SER A 443 18.90 32.27 4.14
C SER A 443 17.44 32.49 4.52
N GLY A 444 16.67 33.08 3.61
CA GLY A 444 15.22 33.24 3.71
C GLY A 444 14.52 32.67 2.48
N LYS A 445 13.31 32.15 2.67
CA LYS A 445 12.44 31.69 1.59
C LYS A 445 11.19 32.57 1.55
N THR A 446 10.84 33.05 0.37
CA THR A 446 9.59 33.79 0.14
C THR A 446 8.76 33.01 -0.87
N LEU A 447 7.53 32.66 -0.49
CA LEU A 447 6.61 31.95 -1.37
C LEU A 447 6.26 32.83 -2.59
N ILE A 448 6.36 32.25 -3.80
CA ILE A 448 5.93 32.89 -5.05
C ILE A 448 4.57 32.34 -5.45
N SER A 449 4.45 31.02 -5.53
CA SER A 449 3.19 30.34 -5.81
C SER A 449 3.09 29.05 -5.00
N PRO A 450 2.00 28.84 -4.25
CA PRO A 450 1.83 27.67 -3.38
C PRO A 450 1.79 26.34 -4.15
N GLY A 451 1.22 26.30 -5.36
CA GLY A 451 1.15 25.04 -6.13
C GLY A 451 0.48 23.93 -5.33
N GLU A 452 1.13 22.76 -5.22
CA GLU A 452 0.69 21.63 -4.40
C GLU A 452 0.52 21.94 -2.90
N ASP A 453 1.25 22.93 -2.37
CA ASP A 453 1.19 23.31 -0.95
C ASP A 453 -0.11 24.05 -0.57
N THR A 454 -1.03 24.36 -1.51
CA THR A 454 -2.38 24.89 -1.17
C THR A 454 -3.28 23.85 -0.54
N THR A 455 -2.95 22.56 -0.71
CA THR A 455 -3.67 21.44 -0.12
C THR A 455 -2.79 20.96 1.02
N PRO A 456 -2.78 21.60 2.20
CA PRO A 456 -1.84 21.27 3.24
C PRO A 456 -2.01 19.82 3.66
N LEU A 457 -1.19 18.97 3.06
CA LEU A 457 -0.69 17.79 3.72
C LEU A 457 0.10 18.24 4.95
N SER A 458 0.50 19.50 5.11
CA SER A 458 1.37 20.00 6.20
C SER A 458 0.81 19.85 7.63
N ASP A 459 -0.49 19.63 7.83
CA ASP A 459 -1.02 19.26 9.16
C ASP A 459 -0.92 17.75 9.44
N VAL A 460 -0.56 16.97 8.42
CA VAL A 460 -0.45 15.51 8.43
C VAL A 460 1.01 15.10 8.17
N VAL A 461 1.70 15.71 7.22
CA VAL A 461 3.00 15.34 6.65
C VAL A 461 3.91 16.56 6.77
N ILE A 462 4.64 16.65 7.88
CA ILE A 462 6.06 17.05 8.03
C ILE A 462 6.29 17.27 9.55
N PRO A 463 7.26 16.57 10.19
CA PRO A 463 7.79 16.99 11.49
C PRO A 463 8.65 18.25 11.39
#